data_AF-A0A914QF05-F1
#
_entry.id   AF-A0A914QF05-F1
#
_cell.length_a   1.000
_cell.length_b   1.000
_cell.length_c   1.000
_cell.angle_alpha   90.00
_cell.angle_beta   90.00
_cell.angle_gamma   90.00
#
_symmetry.space_group_name_H-M   'P 1'
#
loop_
_entity.id
_entity.type
_entity.pdbx_description
1 polymer ?
#
loop_
_entity_poly.entity_id
_entity_poly.type
_entity_poly.pdbx_seq_one_letter_code
_entity_poly.pdbx_strand_id
1 'polypeptide(L)'
;MEKVWNLPKPKLVITIHGGVTNFGVPDKLGKCFREGLLKAAQTTGAWIITSGIDSGVVRHVAQALDEAGISARMRSQILLIGIAPWGLVRRRDKLIGHNAHVTYEHPSYCNHNKHHPVLNDRHSYFLLVDNGTIGRYGADIILRKRFEDYIAQKVTLRVGNERTPIICLTVEGGLCTINSALQYLKGIPPIPVIVFEGTGRASDFIAYAEKHLNSKGNLEEPYHSHLLNNVTKKLNYNHTKAEEIVSLIIQCAKHHDLLTIYRANDDENKDVDQVILRALLKGQNLTLIEQV
;
A
#
# COMPACT_ATOMS: atom_id res chain seq x y z
N MET A 1 -16.12 2.75 13.14
CA MET A 1 -16.34 2.03 11.86
C MET A 1 -17.50 1.06 11.97
N GLU A 2 -17.42 0.01 12.80
CA GLU A 2 -18.49 -1.00 12.93
C GLU A 2 -19.85 -0.44 13.41
N LYS A 3 -19.86 0.47 14.40
CA LYS A 3 -21.12 0.97 15.00
C LYS A 3 -21.76 2.16 14.28
N VAL A 4 -20.95 3.09 13.77
CA VAL A 4 -21.43 4.36 13.19
C VAL A 4 -21.58 4.27 11.69
N TRP A 5 -20.62 3.64 11.01
CA TRP A 5 -20.66 3.42 9.56
C TRP A 5 -21.24 2.06 9.18
N ASN A 6 -21.59 1.22 10.17
CA ASN A 6 -22.12 -0.13 9.96
C ASN A 6 -21.23 -0.99 9.05
N LEU A 7 -19.92 -0.80 9.13
CA LEU A 7 -18.96 -1.59 8.35
C LEU A 7 -18.78 -3.00 8.94
N PRO A 8 -18.86 -4.06 8.12
CA PRO A 8 -18.55 -5.41 8.57
C PRO A 8 -17.07 -5.52 8.94
N LYS A 9 -16.73 -6.37 9.93
CA LYS A 9 -15.34 -6.67 10.27
C LYS A 9 -14.62 -7.21 9.02
N PRO A 10 -13.43 -6.67 8.67
CA PRO A 10 -12.69 -7.15 7.51
C PRO A 10 -12.19 -8.57 7.75
N LYS A 11 -12.35 -9.43 6.75
CA LYS A 11 -11.70 -10.75 6.71
C LYS A 11 -10.24 -10.66 6.26
N LEU A 12 -9.89 -9.58 5.57
CA LEU A 12 -8.54 -9.25 5.12
C LEU A 12 -8.40 -7.72 5.03
N VAL A 13 -7.22 -7.19 5.34
CA VAL A 13 -6.85 -5.81 5.01
C VAL A 13 -5.72 -5.81 3.99
N ILE A 14 -5.96 -5.16 2.85
CA ILE A 14 -4.96 -4.90 1.82
C ILE A 14 -4.51 -3.45 1.98
N THR A 15 -3.31 -3.25 2.53
CA THR A 15 -2.74 -1.91 2.70
C THR A 15 -1.81 -1.59 1.55
N ILE A 16 -2.06 -0.50 0.82
CA ILE A 16 -1.31 -0.16 -0.39
C ILE A 16 -0.40 1.03 -0.14
N HIS A 17 0.87 0.87 -0.48
CA HIS A 17 1.90 1.91 -0.45
C HIS A 17 2.54 2.04 -1.82
N GLY A 18 3.00 3.24 -2.14
CA GLY A 18 3.57 3.48 -3.47
C GLY A 18 3.93 4.92 -3.74
N GLY A 19 4.13 5.22 -5.03
CA GLY A 19 4.42 6.58 -5.48
C GLY A 19 3.33 7.56 -5.09
N VAL A 20 3.72 8.70 -4.50
CA VAL A 20 2.80 9.80 -4.17
C VAL A 20 2.53 10.68 -5.38
N THR A 21 3.53 10.83 -6.27
CA THR A 21 3.41 11.53 -7.56
C THR A 21 2.87 10.59 -8.63
N ASN A 22 2.22 11.10 -9.67
CA ASN A 22 1.78 10.27 -10.79
C ASN A 22 2.96 9.61 -11.49
N PHE A 23 2.80 8.34 -11.85
CA PHE A 23 3.77 7.52 -12.56
C PHE A 23 3.06 6.59 -13.54
N GLY A 24 3.73 6.25 -14.63
CA GLY A 24 3.27 5.22 -15.57
C GLY A 24 3.65 3.83 -15.07
N VAL A 25 2.81 2.84 -15.39
CA VAL A 25 3.09 1.42 -15.18
C VAL A 25 2.94 0.73 -16.53
N PRO A 26 3.81 -0.23 -16.90
CA PRO A 26 3.63 -1.00 -18.12
C PRO A 26 2.23 -1.63 -18.20
N ASP A 27 1.57 -1.54 -19.36
CA ASP A 27 0.15 -1.88 -19.51
C ASP A 27 -0.22 -3.26 -18.98
N LYS A 28 0.57 -4.28 -19.33
CA LYS A 28 0.37 -5.67 -18.87
C LYS A 28 0.41 -5.75 -17.33
N LEU A 29 1.41 -5.13 -16.71
CA LEU A 29 1.58 -5.13 -15.25
C LEU A 29 0.47 -4.34 -14.56
N GLY A 30 0.11 -3.17 -15.10
CA GLY A 30 -0.98 -2.35 -14.60
C GLY A 30 -2.32 -3.09 -14.65
N LYS A 31 -2.60 -3.78 -15.76
CA LYS A 31 -3.81 -4.60 -15.91
C LYS A 31 -3.87 -5.73 -14.88
N CYS A 32 -2.79 -6.53 -14.75
CA CYS A 32 -2.72 -7.60 -13.76
C CYS A 32 -2.93 -7.07 -12.33
N PHE A 33 -2.29 -5.95 -11.97
CA PHE A 33 -2.45 -5.31 -10.67
C PHE A 33 -3.91 -4.92 -10.41
N ARG A 34 -4.54 -4.22 -11.35
CA ARG A 34 -5.92 -3.72 -11.19
C ARG A 34 -6.93 -4.86 -11.12
N GLU A 35 -6.85 -5.84 -12.02
CA GLU A 35 -7.77 -6.98 -12.06
C GLU A 35 -7.64 -7.83 -10.80
N GLY A 36 -6.43 -8.23 -10.41
CA GLY A 36 -6.25 -9.09 -9.25
C GLY A 36 -6.47 -8.38 -7.91
N LEU A 37 -6.20 -7.07 -7.80
CA LEU A 37 -6.58 -6.30 -6.60
C LEU A 37 -8.10 -6.35 -6.37
N LEU A 38 -8.89 -6.07 -7.42
CA LEU A 38 -10.34 -6.09 -7.32
C LEU A 38 -10.87 -7.49 -7.05
N LYS A 39 -10.36 -8.49 -7.77
CA LYS A 39 -10.75 -9.89 -7.58
C LYS A 39 -10.46 -10.37 -6.17
N ALA A 40 -9.30 -10.02 -5.60
CA ALA A 40 -8.96 -10.32 -4.21
C ALA A 40 -9.94 -9.65 -3.23
N ALA A 41 -10.22 -8.36 -3.42
CA ALA A 41 -11.11 -7.61 -2.55
C ALA A 41 -12.55 -8.12 -2.59
N GLN A 42 -13.07 -8.43 -3.78
CA GLN A 42 -14.41 -8.97 -3.97
C GLN A 42 -14.58 -10.37 -3.39
N THR A 43 -13.60 -11.25 -3.62
CA THR A 43 -13.67 -12.65 -3.17
C THR A 43 -13.55 -12.77 -1.65
N THR A 44 -12.70 -11.94 -1.03
CA THR A 44 -12.43 -12.03 0.41
C THR A 44 -13.27 -11.07 1.25
N GLY A 45 -13.88 -10.05 0.65
CA GLY A 45 -14.49 -8.94 1.39
C GLY A 45 -13.44 -8.09 2.12
N ALA A 46 -12.28 -7.89 1.49
CA ALA A 46 -11.18 -7.14 2.09
C ALA A 46 -11.48 -5.63 2.19
N TRP A 47 -10.90 -5.01 3.21
CA TRP A 47 -10.73 -3.55 3.21
C TRP A 47 -9.46 -3.20 2.45
N ILE A 48 -9.55 -2.22 1.55
CA ILE A 48 -8.39 -1.63 0.87
C ILE A 48 -8.08 -0.30 1.54
N ILE A 49 -6.86 -0.17 2.06
CA ILE A 49 -6.39 1.07 2.72
C ILE A 49 -5.34 1.74 1.83
N THR A 50 -5.56 3.03 1.54
CA THR A 50 -4.59 3.88 0.81
C THR A 50 -4.44 5.24 1.51
N SER A 51 -3.66 6.17 0.95
CA SER A 51 -3.62 7.55 1.44
C SER A 51 -4.91 8.34 1.13
N GLY A 52 -5.75 7.87 0.22
CA GLY A 52 -6.97 8.56 -0.23
C GLY A 52 -6.72 9.85 -1.01
N ILE A 53 -5.46 10.24 -1.23
CA ILE A 53 -5.10 11.42 -2.02
C ILE A 53 -5.13 11.06 -3.50
N ASP A 54 -5.75 11.89 -4.34
CA ASP A 54 -5.93 11.69 -5.77
C ASP A 54 -4.64 11.85 -6.60
N SER A 55 -3.60 11.09 -6.28
CA SER A 55 -2.33 11.09 -6.98
C SER A 55 -1.59 9.76 -6.86
N GLY A 56 -0.69 9.50 -7.81
CA GLY A 56 0.21 8.36 -7.78
C GLY A 56 -0.52 7.02 -7.72
N VAL A 57 -0.12 6.15 -6.79
CA VAL A 57 -0.67 4.79 -6.67
C VAL A 57 -2.18 4.77 -6.45
N VAL A 58 -2.74 5.79 -5.79
CA VAL A 58 -4.17 5.88 -5.51
C VAL A 58 -4.98 6.02 -6.81
N ARG A 59 -4.42 6.69 -7.84
CA ARG A 59 -5.07 6.77 -9.16
C ARG A 59 -5.10 5.43 -9.88
N HIS A 60 -4.07 4.60 -9.73
CA HIS A 60 -4.07 3.24 -10.27
C HIS A 60 -5.13 2.35 -9.59
N VAL A 61 -5.32 2.52 -8.28
CA VAL A 61 -6.39 1.85 -7.52
C VAL A 61 -7.77 2.35 -7.94
N ALA A 62 -7.95 3.66 -8.13
CA ALA A 62 -9.20 4.24 -8.62
C ALA A 62 -9.53 3.78 -10.05
N GLN A 63 -8.53 3.75 -10.94
CA GLN A 63 -8.66 3.24 -12.30
C GLN A 63 -9.10 1.77 -12.32
N ALA A 64 -8.70 0.96 -11.34
CA ALA A 64 -9.17 -0.42 -11.24
C ALA A 64 -10.71 -0.46 -11.13
N LEU A 65 -11.28 0.39 -10.28
CA LEU A 65 -12.73 0.49 -10.11
C LEU A 65 -13.45 0.99 -11.36
N ASP A 66 -12.84 1.92 -12.11
CA ASP A 66 -13.41 2.46 -13.35
C ASP A 66 -13.38 1.41 -14.49
N GLU A 67 -12.26 0.71 -14.67
CA GLU A 67 -12.08 -0.26 -15.76
C GLU A 67 -12.90 -1.53 -15.60
N ALA A 68 -13.15 -1.94 -14.36
CA ALA A 68 -13.85 -3.19 -14.12
C ALA A 68 -15.34 -3.16 -14.51
N GLY A 69 -15.85 -2.02 -15.01
CA GLY A 69 -17.22 -1.90 -15.51
C GLY A 69 -18.26 -2.22 -14.43
N ILE A 70 -17.85 -2.14 -13.16
CA ILE A 70 -18.58 -2.69 -12.04
C ILE A 70 -19.82 -1.81 -11.81
N SER A 71 -20.99 -2.46 -11.77
CA SER A 71 -22.25 -1.79 -11.42
C SER A 71 -22.11 -1.01 -10.11
N ALA A 72 -22.85 0.10 -9.94
CA ALA A 72 -22.79 0.88 -8.70
C ALA A 72 -23.01 0.01 -7.44
N ARG A 73 -23.83 -1.05 -7.56
CA ARG A 73 -24.11 -2.04 -6.51
C ARG A 73 -22.91 -2.93 -6.16
N MET A 74 -22.08 -3.29 -7.14
CA MET A 74 -20.91 -4.13 -6.88
C MET A 74 -19.70 -3.25 -6.48
N ARG A 75 -19.67 -1.97 -6.88
CA ARG A 75 -18.73 -0.98 -6.35
C ARG A 75 -18.93 -0.75 -4.86
N SER A 76 -20.18 -0.72 -4.37
CA SER A 76 -20.46 -0.57 -2.95
C SER A 76 -20.07 -1.78 -2.08
N GLN A 77 -19.67 -2.90 -2.69
CA GLN A 77 -19.13 -4.05 -1.96
C GLN A 77 -17.62 -3.94 -1.69
N ILE A 78 -16.90 -3.10 -2.45
CA ILE A 78 -15.47 -2.90 -2.29
C ILE A 78 -15.24 -1.73 -1.33
N LEU A 79 -14.62 -2.01 -0.19
CA LEU A 79 -14.42 -1.01 0.87
C LEU A 79 -13.05 -0.35 0.73
N LEU A 80 -13.02 0.84 0.10
CA LEU A 80 -11.81 1.67 0.01
C LEU A 80 -11.81 2.73 1.10
N ILE A 81 -10.79 2.70 1.96
CA ILE A 81 -10.59 3.64 3.06
C ILE A 81 -9.33 4.47 2.78
N GLY A 82 -9.51 5.78 2.64
CA GLY A 82 -8.42 6.74 2.49
C GLY A 82 -8.02 7.31 3.84
N ILE A 83 -6.76 7.16 4.25
CA ILE A 83 -6.22 7.80 5.46
C ILE A 83 -5.34 8.98 5.03
N ALA A 84 -5.87 10.19 5.17
CA ALA A 84 -5.25 11.41 4.64
C ALA A 84 -4.97 12.43 5.74
N PRO A 85 -3.85 13.17 5.69
CA PRO A 85 -3.57 14.24 6.65
C PRO A 85 -4.46 15.47 6.40
N TRP A 86 -5.25 15.87 7.39
CA TRP A 86 -6.21 16.98 7.34
C TRP A 86 -5.56 18.30 6.89
N GLY A 87 -4.37 18.60 7.42
CA GLY A 87 -3.62 19.82 7.14
C GLY A 87 -3.19 19.99 5.68
N LEU A 88 -3.28 18.95 4.86
CA LEU A 88 -2.93 18.95 3.44
C LEU A 88 -4.15 18.96 2.51
N VAL A 89 -5.34 18.58 3.00
CA VAL A 89 -6.54 18.46 2.17
C VAL A 89 -6.95 19.82 1.58
N ARG A 90 -7.05 19.87 0.25
CA ARG A 90 -7.55 21.05 -0.47
C ARG A 90 -9.02 21.28 -0.15
N ARG A 91 -9.42 22.54 0.06
CA ARG A 91 -10.80 22.94 0.45
C ARG A 91 -11.28 22.28 1.76
N ARG A 92 -10.38 22.02 2.71
CA ARG A 92 -10.73 21.46 4.02
C ARG A 92 -11.74 22.31 4.80
N ASP A 93 -11.79 23.62 4.56
CA ASP A 93 -12.78 24.54 5.11
C ASP A 93 -14.23 24.11 4.80
N LYS A 94 -14.46 23.48 3.64
CA LYS A 94 -15.77 22.96 3.25
C LYS A 94 -16.18 21.70 4.00
N LEU A 95 -15.24 21.03 4.64
CA LEU A 95 -15.47 19.83 5.45
C LEU A 95 -15.72 20.17 6.94
N ILE A 96 -15.72 21.46 7.30
CA ILE A 96 -16.01 21.90 8.67
C ILE A 96 -17.52 22.03 8.85
N GLY A 97 -18.08 21.23 9.75
CA GLY A 97 -19.48 21.32 10.15
C GLY A 97 -19.70 20.60 11.48
N HIS A 98 -20.46 21.21 12.38
CA HIS A 98 -20.82 20.59 13.65
C HIS A 98 -22.15 19.86 13.50
N ASN A 99 -22.16 18.53 13.68
CA ASN A 99 -23.35 17.68 13.52
C ASN A 99 -24.10 17.93 12.20
N ALA A 100 -23.37 18.21 11.12
CA ALA A 100 -23.92 18.59 9.83
C ALA A 100 -23.38 17.70 8.71
N HIS A 101 -24.21 17.50 7.69
CA HIS A 101 -23.74 16.96 6.41
C HIS A 101 -22.99 18.06 5.65
N VAL A 102 -21.74 17.77 5.31
CA VAL A 102 -20.88 18.66 4.54
C VAL A 102 -20.57 18.04 3.20
N THR A 103 -20.55 18.86 2.15
CA THR A 103 -20.25 18.41 0.79
C THR A 103 -18.82 18.74 0.43
N TYR A 104 -18.07 17.72 0.02
CA TYR A 104 -16.77 17.88 -0.61
C TYR A 104 -16.90 17.72 -2.11
N GLU A 105 -16.73 18.80 -2.85
CA GLU A 105 -16.70 18.74 -4.31
C GLU A 105 -15.30 18.37 -4.79
N HIS A 106 -15.18 17.19 -5.42
CA HIS A 106 -13.96 16.83 -6.15
C HIS A 106 -13.78 17.82 -7.30
N PRO A 107 -12.68 18.60 -7.35
CA PRO A 107 -12.60 19.67 -8.33
C PRO A 107 -12.19 19.11 -9.70
N SER A 108 -13.08 19.25 -10.68
CA SER A 108 -12.91 18.77 -12.07
C SER A 108 -11.66 19.32 -12.77
N TYR A 109 -11.17 20.48 -12.35
CA TYR A 109 -9.91 21.08 -12.80
C TYR A 109 -8.96 21.30 -11.62
N CYS A 110 -7.85 20.58 -11.65
CA CYS A 110 -6.71 20.83 -10.77
C CYS A 110 -5.71 21.70 -11.55
N ASN A 111 -5.75 23.03 -11.36
CA ASN A 111 -4.59 23.84 -11.75
C ASN A 111 -3.38 23.31 -10.98
N HIS A 112 -2.40 22.77 -11.71
CA HIS A 112 -1.15 22.22 -11.18
C HIS A 112 -0.33 23.21 -10.31
N ASN A 113 -0.74 24.49 -10.28
CA ASN A 113 -0.13 25.57 -9.51
C ASN A 113 -0.66 25.73 -8.06
N LYS A 114 -1.54 24.84 -7.55
CA LYS A 114 -1.99 24.90 -6.14
C LYS A 114 -1.52 23.69 -5.34
N HIS A 115 -0.61 23.96 -4.40
CA HIS A 115 0.15 23.07 -3.51
C HIS A 115 -0.63 22.11 -2.57
N HIS A 116 -1.95 21.95 -2.73
CA HIS A 116 -2.75 21.13 -1.79
C HIS A 116 -3.33 19.90 -2.47
N PRO A 117 -3.04 18.68 -1.96
CA PRO A 117 -3.62 17.45 -2.49
C PRO A 117 -5.15 17.41 -2.37
N VAL A 118 -5.77 16.69 -3.30
CA VAL A 118 -7.23 16.49 -3.41
C VAL A 118 -7.57 15.09 -2.93
N LEU A 119 -8.74 14.89 -2.33
CA LEU A 119 -9.23 13.56 -1.98
C LEU A 119 -9.75 12.83 -3.22
N ASN A 120 -9.48 11.53 -3.36
CA ASN A 120 -9.92 10.74 -4.50
C ASN A 120 -11.41 10.36 -4.43
N ASP A 121 -12.18 10.64 -5.47
CA ASP A 121 -13.63 10.44 -5.51
C ASP A 121 -14.10 8.98 -5.66
N ARG A 122 -13.17 8.02 -5.72
CA ARG A 122 -13.48 6.58 -5.74
C ARG A 122 -13.34 5.90 -4.39
N HIS A 123 -12.87 6.61 -3.37
CA HIS A 123 -12.81 6.07 -2.01
C HIS A 123 -14.19 6.13 -1.34
N SER A 124 -14.54 5.06 -0.64
CA SER A 124 -15.82 4.93 0.06
C SER A 124 -15.84 5.68 1.38
N TYR A 125 -14.70 5.67 2.09
CA TYR A 125 -14.56 6.29 3.41
C TYR A 125 -13.23 7.03 3.52
N PHE A 126 -13.22 8.06 4.37
CA PHE A 126 -12.01 8.82 4.69
C PHE A 126 -11.80 8.93 6.20
N LEU A 127 -10.54 8.77 6.61
CA LEU A 127 -10.03 9.19 7.91
C LEU A 127 -9.12 10.39 7.68
N LEU A 128 -9.59 11.58 8.07
CA LEU A 128 -8.83 12.82 7.96
C LEU A 128 -8.09 13.06 9.27
N VAL A 129 -6.76 12.95 9.23
CA VAL A 129 -5.91 12.92 10.42
C VAL A 129 -5.35 14.30 10.70
N ASP A 130 -5.73 14.87 11.84
CA ASP A 130 -5.25 16.18 12.27
C ASP A 130 -4.15 16.06 13.32
N ASN A 131 -3.12 16.89 13.18
CA ASN A 131 -2.04 17.07 14.16
C ASN A 131 -1.82 18.56 14.49
N GLY A 132 -2.75 19.43 14.10
CA GLY A 132 -2.70 20.88 14.31
C GLY A 132 -1.80 21.63 13.32
N THR A 133 -1.10 20.93 12.41
CA THR A 133 -0.20 21.58 11.44
C THR A 133 -0.84 21.68 10.05
N ILE A 134 -0.43 22.69 9.28
CA ILE A 134 -0.90 22.92 7.90
C ILE A 134 0.28 22.69 6.95
N GLY A 135 0.02 21.99 5.83
CA GLY A 135 1.03 21.76 4.80
C GLY A 135 2.12 20.76 5.17
N ARG A 136 2.02 20.05 6.31
CA ARG A 136 2.98 19.03 6.72
C ARG A 136 2.44 17.62 6.51
N TYR A 137 3.29 16.77 5.96
CA TYR A 137 3.02 15.33 5.79
C TYR A 137 3.31 14.56 7.08
N GLY A 138 2.70 13.39 7.23
CA GLY A 138 3.10 12.39 8.22
C GLY A 138 2.16 12.19 9.39
N ALA A 139 1.13 13.04 9.57
CA ALA A 139 0.10 12.83 10.60
C ALA A 139 -0.62 11.49 10.40
N ASP A 140 -0.93 11.17 9.15
CA ASP A 140 -1.56 9.95 8.67
C ASP A 140 -0.73 8.69 8.91
N ILE A 141 0.61 8.78 8.81
CA ILE A 141 1.51 7.62 8.94
C ILE A 141 1.38 6.97 10.32
N ILE A 142 1.39 7.78 11.39
CA ILE A 142 1.32 7.28 12.78
C ILE A 142 -0.06 6.67 13.04
N LEU A 143 -1.14 7.35 12.61
CA LEU A 143 -2.49 6.84 12.81
C LEU A 143 -2.70 5.53 12.03
N ARG A 144 -2.31 5.49 10.76
CA ARG A 144 -2.43 4.30 9.90
C ARG A 144 -1.74 3.10 10.53
N LYS A 145 -0.50 3.27 11.00
CA LYS A 145 0.22 2.18 11.67
C LYS A 145 -0.51 1.67 12.91
N ARG A 146 -0.92 2.57 13.82
CA ARG A 146 -1.65 2.18 15.05
C ARG A 146 -3.00 1.54 14.74
N PHE A 147 -3.67 2.01 13.69
CA PHE A 147 -4.95 1.47 13.25
C PHE A 147 -4.81 0.05 12.69
N GLU A 148 -3.81 -0.18 11.84
CA GLU A 148 -3.50 -1.51 11.30
C GLU A 148 -3.05 -2.46 12.42
N ASP A 149 -2.20 -2.01 13.35
CA ASP A 149 -1.78 -2.81 14.51
C ASP A 149 -2.98 -3.21 15.38
N TYR A 150 -3.92 -2.28 15.61
CA TYR A 150 -5.15 -2.56 16.34
C TYR A 150 -6.01 -3.61 15.63
N ILE A 151 -6.15 -3.55 14.29
CA ILE A 151 -6.88 -4.54 13.51
C ILE A 151 -6.21 -5.91 13.58
N ALA A 152 -4.87 -5.95 13.44
CA ALA A 152 -4.10 -7.19 13.49
C ALA A 152 -4.13 -7.86 14.87
N GLN A 153 -4.23 -7.07 15.95
CA GLN A 153 -4.20 -7.56 17.33
C GLN A 153 -5.57 -7.92 17.92
N LYS A 154 -6.69 -7.50 17.31
CA LYS A 154 -8.05 -7.70 17.87
C LYS A 154 -8.45 -9.19 17.87
N VAL A 155 -7.95 -9.93 18.86
CA VAL A 155 -8.44 -11.25 19.27
C VAL A 155 -9.82 -11.02 19.88
N THR A 156 -10.85 -11.50 19.20
CA THR A 156 -12.21 -11.40 19.72
C THR A 156 -12.37 -12.54 20.74
N LEU A 157 -12.62 -12.20 22.02
CA LEU A 157 -12.76 -13.13 23.15
C LEU A 157 -14.00 -14.06 23.07
N ARG A 158 -14.45 -14.42 21.88
CA ARG A 158 -15.56 -15.36 21.64
C ARG A 158 -15.10 -16.39 20.63
N VAL A 159 -15.15 -17.65 21.05
CA VAL A 159 -14.90 -18.90 20.32
C VAL A 159 -14.80 -18.71 18.79
N GLY A 160 -13.57 -18.74 18.28
CA GLY A 160 -13.23 -18.47 16.87
C GLY A 160 -12.14 -17.39 16.75
N ASN A 161 -10.89 -17.75 17.07
CA ASN A 161 -9.76 -16.83 17.26
C ASN A 161 -9.15 -16.30 15.93
N GLU A 162 -9.96 -15.77 15.02
CA GLU A 162 -9.44 -15.27 13.74
C GLU A 162 -8.94 -13.81 13.88
N ARG A 163 -7.61 -13.67 13.96
CA ARG A 163 -6.92 -12.40 13.69
C ARG A 163 -7.21 -12.00 12.26
N THR A 164 -7.57 -10.74 12.00
CA THR A 164 -7.71 -10.27 10.63
C THR A 164 -6.31 -10.16 10.00
N PRO A 165 -5.97 -10.95 8.96
CA PRO A 165 -4.71 -10.82 8.26
C PRO A 165 -4.59 -9.44 7.59
N ILE A 166 -3.36 -8.94 7.56
CA ILE A 166 -3.00 -7.71 6.84
C ILE A 166 -1.90 -8.08 5.85
N ILE A 167 -1.98 -7.54 4.64
CA ILE A 167 -0.93 -7.65 3.62
C ILE A 167 -0.62 -6.28 3.03
N CYS A 168 0.66 -5.99 2.80
CA CYS A 168 1.11 -4.76 2.18
C CYS A 168 1.41 -4.97 0.69
N LEU A 169 0.82 -4.14 -0.18
CA LEU A 169 1.18 -4.06 -1.59
C LEU A 169 2.03 -2.80 -1.83
N THR A 170 3.17 -2.98 -2.49
CA THR A 170 4.12 -1.91 -2.81
C THR A 170 4.22 -1.74 -4.32
N VAL A 171 3.80 -0.58 -4.82
CA VAL A 171 3.81 -0.22 -6.24
C VAL A 171 4.59 1.07 -6.43
N GLU A 172 5.67 1.01 -7.21
CA GLU A 172 6.59 2.11 -7.39
C GLU A 172 7.19 2.55 -6.03
N GLY A 173 7.15 3.82 -5.67
CA GLY A 173 7.48 4.34 -4.35
C GLY A 173 8.82 5.05 -4.23
N GLY A 174 8.99 5.76 -3.11
CA GLY A 174 10.24 6.41 -2.72
C GLY A 174 10.72 5.94 -1.35
N LEU A 175 11.51 6.77 -0.66
CA LEU A 175 12.03 6.45 0.68
C LEU A 175 10.92 6.10 1.69
N CYS A 176 9.80 6.82 1.68
CA CYS A 176 8.67 6.52 2.57
C CYS A 176 8.09 5.12 2.33
N THR A 177 8.06 4.67 1.07
CA THR A 177 7.59 3.34 0.69
C THR A 177 8.56 2.25 1.16
N ILE A 178 9.88 2.47 1.01
CA ILE A 178 10.93 1.56 1.52
C ILE A 178 10.81 1.43 3.04
N ASN A 179 10.70 2.56 3.74
CA ASN A 179 10.53 2.57 5.21
C ASN A 179 9.26 1.84 5.65
N SER A 180 8.15 2.05 4.95
CA SER A 180 6.88 1.38 5.26
C SER A 180 7.00 -0.13 5.05
N ALA A 181 7.57 -0.58 3.93
CA ALA A 181 7.83 -1.99 3.66
C ALA A 181 8.70 -2.63 4.76
N LEU A 182 9.82 -1.98 5.12
CA LEU A 182 10.69 -2.46 6.19
C LEU A 182 9.98 -2.54 7.55
N GLN A 183 9.14 -1.54 7.85
CA GLN A 183 8.36 -1.50 9.08
C GLN A 183 7.32 -2.62 9.15
N TYR A 184 6.71 -3.01 8.03
CA TYR A 184 5.80 -4.16 7.97
C TYR A 184 6.55 -5.48 8.15
N LEU A 185 7.69 -5.66 7.46
CA LEU A 185 8.51 -6.87 7.53
C LEU A 185 9.08 -7.11 8.93
N LYS A 186 9.48 -6.04 9.63
CA LYS A 186 10.04 -6.10 11.00
C LYS A 186 9.01 -5.93 12.12
N GLY A 187 7.76 -5.65 11.77
CA GLY A 187 6.69 -5.38 12.73
C GLY A 187 6.37 -6.59 13.61
N ILE A 188 5.66 -6.35 14.71
CA ILE A 188 5.13 -7.42 15.57
C ILE A 188 3.62 -7.19 15.73
N PRO A 189 2.77 -8.08 15.16
CA PRO A 189 3.12 -9.20 14.29
C PRO A 189 3.70 -8.71 12.94
N PRO A 190 4.54 -9.53 12.27
CA PRO A 190 5.06 -9.18 10.97
C PRO A 190 3.95 -9.23 9.91
N ILE A 191 4.03 -8.35 8.91
CA ILE A 191 3.06 -8.27 7.82
C ILE A 191 3.75 -8.62 6.50
N PRO A 192 3.24 -9.59 5.71
CA PRO A 192 3.81 -9.91 4.41
C PRO A 192 3.71 -8.71 3.45
N VAL A 193 4.72 -8.55 2.61
CA VAL A 193 4.85 -7.46 1.63
C VAL A 193 5.00 -8.03 0.24
N ILE A 194 4.14 -7.62 -0.68
CA ILE A 194 4.26 -7.90 -2.13
C ILE A 194 4.79 -6.65 -2.82
N VAL A 195 5.88 -6.79 -3.57
CA VAL A 195 6.50 -5.73 -4.36
C VAL A 195 6.28 -6.00 -5.85
N PHE A 196 5.74 -5.04 -6.58
CA PHE A 196 5.46 -5.17 -8.02
C PHE A 196 6.66 -4.69 -8.84
N GLU A 197 7.51 -5.62 -9.29
CA GLU A 197 8.68 -5.31 -10.12
C GLU A 197 8.27 -4.74 -11.48
N GLY A 198 9.01 -3.74 -11.96
CA GLY A 198 8.75 -3.04 -13.22
C GLY A 198 7.84 -1.81 -13.05
N THR A 199 7.43 -1.50 -11.82
CA THR A 199 6.66 -0.28 -11.51
C THR A 199 7.55 0.93 -11.25
N GLY A 200 8.85 0.75 -11.00
CA GLY A 200 9.80 1.84 -10.80
C GLY A 200 10.33 2.02 -9.37
N ARG A 201 11.35 2.88 -9.26
CA ARG A 201 11.99 3.36 -8.01
C ARG A 201 12.05 2.31 -6.89
N ALA A 202 11.36 2.52 -5.77
CA ALA A 202 11.48 1.67 -4.58
C ALA A 202 11.15 0.19 -4.86
N SER A 203 10.13 -0.08 -5.67
CA SER A 203 9.76 -1.45 -6.02
C SER A 203 10.87 -2.16 -6.79
N ASP A 204 11.44 -1.51 -7.81
CA ASP A 204 12.54 -2.08 -8.60
C ASP A 204 13.82 -2.19 -7.77
N PHE A 205 14.09 -1.27 -6.84
CA PHE A 205 15.25 -1.36 -5.97
C PHE A 205 15.18 -2.55 -5.02
N ILE A 206 14.01 -2.79 -4.40
CA ILE A 206 13.80 -3.93 -3.51
C ILE A 206 13.87 -5.24 -4.30
N ALA A 207 13.22 -5.30 -5.48
CA ALA A 207 13.28 -6.47 -6.36
C ALA A 207 14.71 -6.76 -6.85
N TYR A 208 15.46 -5.72 -7.21
CA TYR A 208 16.85 -5.85 -7.63
C TYR A 208 17.72 -6.37 -6.50
N ALA A 209 17.59 -5.84 -5.28
CA ALA A 209 18.36 -6.32 -4.14
C ALA A 209 18.04 -7.78 -3.83
N GLU A 210 16.75 -8.14 -3.72
CA GLU A 210 16.30 -9.51 -3.45
C GLU A 210 16.88 -10.53 -4.44
N LYS A 211 16.89 -10.20 -5.73
CA LYS A 211 17.45 -11.06 -6.78
C LYS A 211 18.95 -11.30 -6.67
N HIS A 212 19.72 -10.35 -6.15
CA HIS A 212 21.19 -10.39 -6.14
C HIS A 212 21.79 -10.56 -4.74
N LEU A 213 20.95 -10.79 -3.72
CA LEU A 213 21.44 -11.14 -2.40
C LEU A 213 22.12 -12.51 -2.43
N ASN A 214 23.31 -12.60 -1.84
CA ASN A 214 23.95 -13.89 -1.60
C ASN A 214 23.28 -14.62 -0.42
N SER A 215 23.67 -15.87 -0.18
CA SER A 215 23.14 -16.69 0.93
C SER A 215 23.41 -16.10 2.33
N LYS A 216 24.34 -15.15 2.45
CA LYS A 216 24.63 -14.41 3.70
C LYS A 216 23.77 -13.15 3.84
N GLY A 217 22.89 -12.85 2.88
CA GLY A 217 22.06 -11.66 2.84
C GLY A 217 22.83 -10.37 2.50
N ASN A 218 24.00 -10.48 1.89
CA ASN A 218 24.78 -9.32 1.47
C ASN A 218 24.72 -9.13 -0.05
N LEU A 219 24.83 -7.88 -0.49
CA LEU A 219 24.93 -7.51 -1.90
C LEU A 219 26.41 -7.27 -2.21
N GLU A 220 27.02 -8.14 -3.01
CA GLU A 220 28.44 -8.05 -3.38
C GLU A 220 28.64 -7.10 -4.58
N GLU A 221 29.88 -6.66 -4.80
CA GLU A 221 30.23 -5.93 -6.02
C GLU A 221 30.16 -6.85 -7.25
N PRO A 222 29.70 -6.36 -8.42
CA PRO A 222 29.39 -4.96 -8.76
C PRO A 222 27.94 -4.52 -8.43
N TYR A 223 27.13 -5.40 -7.84
CA TYR A 223 25.69 -5.17 -7.65
C TYR A 223 25.43 -4.07 -6.62
N HIS A 224 26.25 -3.99 -5.57
CA HIS A 224 26.15 -2.93 -4.56
C HIS A 224 26.36 -1.54 -5.17
N SER A 225 27.49 -1.33 -5.86
CA SER A 225 27.78 -0.06 -6.53
C SER A 225 26.75 0.28 -7.62
N HIS A 226 26.22 -0.73 -8.32
CA HIS A 226 25.15 -0.51 -9.31
C HIS A 226 23.86 -0.01 -8.65
N LEU A 227 23.41 -0.65 -7.56
CA LEU A 227 22.22 -0.23 -6.83
C LEU A 227 22.40 1.18 -6.25
N LEU A 228 23.54 1.46 -5.63
CA LEU A 228 23.88 2.77 -5.06
C LEU A 228 23.83 3.88 -6.10
N ASN A 229 24.43 3.65 -7.27
CA ASN A 229 24.39 4.59 -8.39
C ASN A 229 22.96 4.84 -8.87
N ASN A 230 22.14 3.78 -8.95
CA ASN A 230 20.74 3.90 -9.36
C ASN A 230 19.90 4.67 -8.34
N VAL A 231 20.07 4.41 -7.04
CA VAL A 231 19.40 5.12 -5.95
C VAL A 231 19.78 6.60 -5.96
N THR A 232 21.08 6.91 -6.05
CA THR A 232 21.61 8.28 -6.13
C THR A 232 20.97 9.04 -7.30
N LYS A 233 20.99 8.45 -8.50
CA LYS A 233 20.46 9.07 -9.73
C LYS A 233 18.95 9.24 -9.72
N LYS A 234 18.19 8.18 -9.41
CA LYS A 234 16.72 8.18 -9.55
C LYS A 234 16.00 8.87 -8.39
N LEU A 235 16.58 8.90 -7.18
CA LEU A 235 15.99 9.58 -6.02
C LEU A 235 16.58 10.97 -5.78
N ASN A 236 17.65 11.35 -6.50
CA ASN A 236 18.32 12.64 -6.38
C ASN A 236 18.81 12.94 -4.94
N TYR A 237 19.34 11.92 -4.27
CA TYR A 237 19.95 12.04 -2.94
C TYR A 237 21.48 12.12 -3.06
N ASN A 238 22.13 12.71 -2.06
CA ASN A 238 23.58 12.66 -1.96
C ASN A 238 24.07 11.23 -1.66
N HIS A 239 25.37 10.99 -1.87
CA HIS A 239 25.95 9.66 -1.72
C HIS A 239 25.75 9.07 -0.33
N THR A 240 25.99 9.85 0.74
CA THR A 240 25.79 9.40 2.13
C THR A 240 24.34 8.96 2.39
N LYS A 241 23.36 9.73 1.91
CA LYS A 241 21.95 9.39 2.09
C LYS A 241 21.55 8.21 1.21
N ALA A 242 22.12 8.09 0.02
CA ALA A 242 21.89 6.95 -0.85
C ALA A 242 22.39 5.64 -0.22
N GLU A 243 23.55 5.66 0.45
CA GLU A 243 24.07 4.51 1.22
C GLU A 243 23.12 4.08 2.34
N GLU A 244 22.59 5.03 3.12
CA GLU A 244 21.56 4.73 4.12
C GLU A 244 20.33 4.06 3.49
N ILE A 245 19.89 4.54 2.33
CA ILE A 245 18.73 3.99 1.62
C ILE A 245 19.04 2.59 1.07
N VAL A 246 20.23 2.35 0.53
CA VAL A 246 20.68 1.02 0.09
C VAL A 246 20.68 0.05 1.25
N SER A 247 21.15 0.45 2.43
CA SER A 247 21.08 -0.36 3.65
C SER A 247 19.63 -0.73 4.01
N LEU A 248 18.68 0.20 3.92
CA LEU A 248 17.26 -0.09 4.15
C LEU A 248 16.69 -1.08 3.12
N ILE A 249 17.05 -0.92 1.84
CA ILE A 249 16.63 -1.81 0.75
C ILE A 249 17.15 -3.23 0.99
N ILE A 250 18.44 -3.39 1.31
CA ILE A 250 19.06 -4.68 1.62
C ILE A 250 18.37 -5.32 2.83
N GLN A 251 18.03 -4.53 3.85
CA GLN A 251 17.30 -5.04 5.01
C GLN A 251 15.90 -5.54 4.64
N CYS A 252 15.16 -4.88 3.74
CA CYS A 252 13.90 -5.42 3.22
C CYS A 252 14.12 -6.76 2.52
N ALA A 253 15.10 -6.81 1.61
CA ALA A 253 15.39 -7.95 0.76
C ALA A 253 15.78 -9.22 1.55
N LYS A 254 16.36 -9.08 2.75
CA LYS A 254 16.70 -10.20 3.66
C LYS A 254 15.50 -10.99 4.17
N HIS A 255 14.28 -10.43 4.15
CA HIS A 255 13.08 -11.07 4.70
C HIS A 255 12.37 -11.97 3.66
N HIS A 256 13.07 -12.95 3.08
CA HIS A 256 12.54 -13.81 2.01
C HIS A 256 11.25 -14.57 2.36
N ASP A 257 11.00 -14.82 3.64
CA ASP A 257 9.79 -15.52 4.11
C ASP A 257 8.52 -14.68 3.97
N LEU A 258 8.65 -13.35 4.02
CA LEU A 258 7.54 -12.39 4.05
C LEU A 258 7.53 -11.43 2.87
N LEU A 259 8.65 -11.30 2.16
CA LEU A 259 8.77 -10.50 0.95
C LEU A 259 8.48 -11.37 -0.28
N THR A 260 7.52 -10.96 -1.10
CA THR A 260 7.20 -11.59 -2.38
C THR A 260 7.39 -10.60 -3.52
N ILE A 261 8.18 -10.95 -4.53
CA ILE A 261 8.36 -10.12 -5.73
C ILE A 261 7.39 -10.59 -6.81
N TYR A 262 6.44 -9.75 -7.18
CA TYR A 262 5.50 -10.01 -8.27
C TYR A 262 6.11 -9.58 -9.60
N ARG A 263 6.09 -10.49 -10.58
CA ARG A 263 6.61 -10.28 -11.95
C ARG A 263 5.52 -10.63 -12.96
N ALA A 264 5.06 -9.66 -13.75
CA ALA A 264 3.97 -9.89 -14.70
C ALA A 264 4.30 -10.84 -15.87
N ASN A 265 5.58 -11.17 -16.06
CA ASN A 265 6.02 -12.09 -17.11
C ASN A 265 6.21 -13.53 -16.62
N ASP A 266 5.96 -13.78 -15.35
CA ASP A 266 6.20 -15.08 -14.73
C ASP A 266 4.92 -15.92 -14.79
N ASP A 267 5.00 -17.09 -15.43
CA ASP A 267 3.82 -17.92 -15.68
C ASP A 267 3.22 -18.53 -14.40
N GLU A 268 4.01 -18.64 -13.32
CA GLU A 268 3.57 -19.15 -12.01
C GLU A 268 2.78 -18.12 -11.18
N ASN A 269 2.92 -16.83 -11.52
CA ASN A 269 2.37 -15.68 -10.79
C ASN A 269 1.43 -14.85 -11.68
N LYS A 270 0.61 -15.48 -12.52
CA LYS A 270 -0.29 -14.75 -13.45
C LYS A 270 -1.35 -13.91 -12.73
N ASP A 271 -1.84 -14.41 -11.61
CA ASP A 271 -3.00 -13.88 -10.92
C ASP A 271 -2.61 -13.23 -9.59
N VAL A 272 -2.69 -11.88 -9.52
CA VAL A 272 -2.33 -11.11 -8.32
C VAL A 272 -3.16 -11.51 -7.10
N ASP A 273 -4.43 -11.89 -7.26
CA ASP A 273 -5.26 -12.37 -6.15
C ASP A 273 -4.73 -13.67 -5.54
N GLN A 274 -4.24 -14.60 -6.38
CA GLN A 274 -3.62 -15.83 -5.89
C GLN A 274 -2.31 -15.54 -5.18
N VAL A 275 -1.51 -14.60 -5.70
CA VAL A 275 -0.25 -14.18 -5.07
C VAL A 275 -0.51 -13.55 -3.69
N ILE A 276 -1.57 -12.73 -3.56
CA ILE A 276 -2.01 -12.18 -2.28
C ILE A 276 -2.33 -13.29 -1.28
N LEU A 277 -3.12 -14.29 -1.69
CA LEU A 277 -3.50 -15.40 -0.81
C LEU A 277 -2.31 -16.29 -0.43
N ARG A 278 -1.43 -16.62 -1.39
CA ARG A 278 -0.20 -17.40 -1.14
C ARG A 278 0.74 -16.68 -0.17
N ALA A 279 0.94 -15.37 -0.35
CA ALA A 279 1.79 -14.57 0.53
C ALA A 279 1.25 -14.52 1.97
N LEU A 280 -0.08 -14.46 2.13
CA LEU A 280 -0.73 -14.55 3.45
C LEU A 280 -0.50 -15.92 4.11
N LEU A 281 -0.69 -17.01 3.36
CA LEU A 281 -0.48 -18.36 3.88
C LEU A 281 0.99 -18.59 4.28
N LYS A 282 1.93 -18.11 3.46
CA LYS A 282 3.37 -18.16 3.75
C LYS A 282 3.71 -17.37 5.03
N GLY A 283 3.17 -16.16 5.17
CA GLY A 283 3.43 -15.30 6.31
C GLY A 283 2.79 -15.74 7.63
N GLN A 284 1.80 -16.64 7.57
CA GLN A 284 1.15 -17.16 8.77
C GLN A 284 1.88 -18.36 9.40
N ASN A 285 2.89 -18.96 8.76
CA ASN A 285 3.55 -20.20 9.23
C ASN A 285 2.52 -21.22 9.77
N LEU A 286 1.40 -21.37 9.06
CA LEU A 286 0.39 -22.36 9.41
C LEU A 286 1.09 -23.73 9.37
N THR A 287 1.11 -24.43 10.51
CA THR A 287 1.49 -25.84 10.52
C THR A 287 0.58 -26.58 9.53
N LEU A 288 1.12 -27.55 8.78
CA LEU A 288 0.50 -28.36 7.71
C LEU A 288 -0.95 -28.85 7.94
N ILE A 289 -1.47 -28.76 9.16
CA ILE A 289 -2.81 -29.19 9.58
C ILE A 289 -3.90 -28.17 9.18
N GLU A 290 -3.56 -26.90 8.90
CA GLU A 290 -4.54 -25.86 8.53
C GLU A 290 -4.67 -25.65 7.01
N GLN A 291 -4.01 -26.49 6.18
CA GLN A 291 -4.00 -26.40 4.70
C GLN A 291 -4.73 -27.56 4.00
N VAL A 292 -5.45 -28.42 4.74
CA VAL A 292 -6.26 -29.53 4.20
C VAL A 292 -7.73 -29.29 4.53
#